data_AF-X1PUY3-F1
#
_entry.id   AF-X1PUY3-F1
#
_cell.length_a   1.000
_cell.length_b   1.000
_cell.length_c   1.000
_cell.angle_alpha   90.00
_cell.angle_beta   90.00
_cell.angle_gamma   90.00
#
_symmetry.space_group_name_H-M   'P 1'
#
loop_
_entity.id
_entity.type
_entity.pdbx_description
1 polymer ?
#
loop_
_entity_poly.entity_id
_entity_poly.type
_entity_poly.pdbx_seq_one_letter_code
_entity_poly.pdbx_strand_id
1 'polypeptide(L)'
;YELDEEKEERVRRQLSKDYVVITSNKRLERIAEDFVAHYTKRWQTGKAMIVCIDKITTVRLYNKIEKYWHSEIERCKQMIEQAAGEQEEIDFENYLEWLEETQRLVVVSEDQNEVKTFQRWDLDIEPHRKIIKDPKRNLEEEFKEDDHPFRVAIVCAMWLTGFDVESLATMYIDKPMKMHTLMQTIARANRVHEGKHNGLIVDYNGMVKSLRKALAIYAVGRPQEGDTPESGDEQDPVPLEDSLLDEYKEALQACVDHLAYLGYDLS
;
A
#
# COMPACT_ATOMS: atom_id res chain seq x y z
N TYR A 1 -17.39 -12.56 16.98
CA TYR A 1 -17.53 -11.41 16.06
C TYR A 1 -18.07 -11.93 14.73
N GLU A 2 -19.37 -12.22 14.67
CA GLU A 2 -20.08 -12.66 13.45
C GLU A 2 -20.73 -11.44 12.78
N LEU A 3 -19.91 -10.60 12.18
CA LEU A 3 -20.36 -9.51 11.34
C LEU A 3 -19.42 -9.45 10.13
N ASP A 4 -19.62 -10.31 9.11
CA ASP A 4 -19.23 -9.89 7.76
C ASP A 4 -19.75 -10.72 6.58
N GLU A 5 -20.04 -12.03 6.67
CA GLU A 5 -20.31 -12.82 5.44
C GLU A 5 -21.51 -12.31 4.63
N GLU A 6 -22.63 -11.98 5.30
CA GLU A 6 -23.84 -11.50 4.62
C GLU A 6 -23.67 -10.08 4.05
N LYS A 7 -22.83 -9.26 4.69
CA LYS A 7 -22.50 -7.90 4.23
C LYS A 7 -21.49 -7.94 3.09
N GLU A 8 -20.48 -8.80 3.19
CA GLU A 8 -19.51 -9.08 2.12
C GLU A 8 -20.20 -9.65 0.89
N GLU A 9 -21.14 -10.57 1.03
CA GLU A 9 -21.93 -11.08 -0.10
C GLU A 9 -22.78 -10.00 -0.77
N ARG A 10 -23.40 -9.12 0.02
CA ARG A 10 -24.20 -8.01 -0.51
C ARG A 10 -23.34 -6.98 -1.26
N VAL A 11 -22.16 -6.69 -0.73
CA VAL A 11 -21.14 -5.85 -1.37
C VAL A 11 -20.61 -6.52 -2.64
N ARG A 12 -20.32 -7.83 -2.61
CA ARG A 12 -19.91 -8.62 -3.79
C ARG A 12 -20.98 -8.63 -4.88
N ARG A 13 -22.26 -8.70 -4.54
CA ARG A 13 -23.38 -8.63 -5.51
C ARG A 13 -23.46 -7.25 -6.17
N GLN A 14 -23.33 -6.18 -5.40
CA GLN A 14 -23.33 -4.80 -5.93
C GLN A 14 -22.11 -4.50 -6.79
N LEU A 15 -20.95 -5.09 -6.46
CA LEU A 15 -19.68 -4.90 -7.16
C LEU A 15 -19.40 -5.97 -8.22
N SER A 16 -20.36 -6.82 -8.60
CA SER A 16 -20.10 -8.01 -9.43
C SER A 16 -19.37 -7.72 -10.76
N LYS A 17 -19.61 -6.55 -11.37
CA LYS A 17 -18.87 -6.10 -12.56
C LYS A 17 -17.45 -5.64 -12.22
N ASP A 18 -17.32 -4.83 -11.17
CA ASP A 18 -16.03 -4.31 -10.71
C ASP A 18 -15.13 -5.42 -10.15
N TYR A 19 -15.71 -6.43 -9.54
CA TYR A 19 -15.02 -7.60 -9.00
C TYR A 19 -14.21 -8.33 -10.08
N VAL A 20 -14.79 -8.55 -11.26
CA VAL A 20 -14.09 -9.20 -12.38
C VAL A 20 -12.90 -8.36 -12.86
N VAL A 21 -13.05 -7.04 -12.84
CA VAL A 21 -11.99 -6.10 -13.23
C VAL A 21 -10.88 -6.06 -12.18
N ILE A 22 -11.24 -5.91 -10.90
CA ILE A 22 -10.32 -5.84 -9.75
C ILE A 22 -9.50 -7.13 -9.65
N THR A 23 -10.16 -8.28 -9.76
CA THR A 23 -9.53 -9.60 -9.63
C THR A 23 -8.90 -10.12 -10.93
N SER A 24 -8.88 -9.30 -12.00
CA SER A 24 -8.31 -9.70 -13.29
C SER A 24 -6.81 -9.96 -13.17
N ASN A 25 -6.35 -11.06 -13.79
CA ASN A 25 -4.94 -11.46 -13.74
C ASN A 25 -3.99 -10.35 -14.20
N LYS A 26 -4.34 -9.65 -15.28
CA LYS A 26 -3.52 -8.56 -15.84
C LYS A 26 -3.38 -7.39 -14.87
N ARG A 27 -4.43 -7.06 -14.11
CA ARG A 27 -4.39 -5.98 -13.12
C ARG A 27 -3.55 -6.39 -11.91
N LEU A 28 -3.77 -7.58 -11.36
CA LEU A 28 -2.98 -8.10 -10.24
C LEU A 28 -1.49 -8.22 -10.58
N GLU A 29 -1.16 -8.56 -11.83
CA GLU A 29 0.23 -8.59 -12.31
C GLU A 29 0.87 -7.20 -12.21
N ARG A 30 0.19 -6.16 -12.73
CA ARG A 30 0.66 -4.78 -12.67
C ARG A 30 0.79 -4.26 -11.23
N ILE A 31 -0.16 -4.62 -10.37
CA ILE A 31 -0.12 -4.24 -8.95
C ILE A 31 1.07 -4.88 -8.25
N ALA A 32 1.36 -6.16 -8.52
CA ALA A 32 2.51 -6.83 -7.94
C ALA A 32 3.82 -6.20 -8.42
N GLU A 33 3.95 -5.96 -9.73
CA GLU A 33 5.12 -5.31 -10.33
C GLU A 33 5.35 -3.92 -9.74
N ASP A 34 4.32 -3.08 -9.69
CA ASP A 34 4.37 -1.74 -9.12
C ASP A 34 4.70 -1.78 -7.63
N PHE A 35 4.04 -2.64 -6.86
CA PHE A 35 4.31 -2.81 -5.43
C PHE A 35 5.78 -3.15 -5.17
N VAL A 36 6.34 -4.14 -5.87
CA VAL A 36 7.75 -4.53 -5.68
C VAL A 36 8.64 -3.35 -6.06
N ALA A 37 8.48 -2.79 -7.26
CA ALA A 37 9.31 -1.68 -7.73
C ALA A 37 9.24 -0.43 -6.82
N HIS A 38 8.08 -0.14 -6.24
CA HIS A 38 7.87 1.02 -5.38
C HIS A 38 8.31 0.78 -3.94
N TYR A 39 8.09 -0.41 -3.38
CA TYR A 39 8.47 -0.72 -2.02
C TYR A 39 9.98 -0.93 -1.88
N THR A 40 10.62 -1.64 -2.81
CA THR A 40 12.05 -1.94 -2.71
C THR A 40 12.93 -0.71 -2.96
N LYS A 41 12.50 0.25 -3.79
CA LYS A 41 13.15 1.58 -3.89
C LYS A 41 13.19 2.35 -2.57
N ARG A 42 12.35 1.95 -1.62
CA ARG A 42 12.19 2.58 -0.31
C ARG A 42 12.50 1.58 0.78
N TRP A 43 13.49 0.72 0.55
CA TRP A 43 13.88 -0.36 1.47
C TRP A 43 14.29 0.12 2.86
N GLN A 44 14.71 1.39 2.99
CA GLN A 44 14.98 2.07 4.27
C GLN A 44 13.73 2.58 4.97
N THR A 45 12.56 2.48 4.34
CA THR A 45 11.29 2.88 4.96
C THR A 45 10.68 1.71 5.70
N GLY A 46 9.85 2.02 6.71
CA GLY A 46 9.24 1.03 7.57
C GLY A 46 8.29 0.05 6.86
N LYS A 47 7.51 -0.67 7.65
CA LYS A 47 6.72 -1.81 7.20
C LYS A 47 5.62 -1.42 6.22
N ALA A 48 5.20 -2.40 5.41
CA ALA A 48 4.10 -2.25 4.47
C ALA A 48 2.95 -3.22 4.74
N MET A 49 1.73 -2.75 4.47
CA MET A 49 0.53 -3.57 4.50
C MET A 49 -0.24 -3.44 3.20
N ILE A 50 -0.64 -4.56 2.60
CA ILE A 50 -1.45 -4.62 1.38
C ILE A 50 -2.84 -5.16 1.73
N VAL A 51 -3.89 -4.40 1.43
CA VAL A 51 -5.28 -4.75 1.71
C VAL A 51 -5.96 -5.21 0.42
N CYS A 52 -6.30 -6.49 0.33
CA CYS A 52 -6.94 -7.10 -0.83
C CYS A 52 -8.46 -7.26 -0.62
N ILE A 53 -9.20 -7.37 -1.72
CA ILE A 53 -10.66 -7.51 -1.68
C ILE A 53 -11.17 -8.81 -1.04
N ASP A 54 -10.47 -9.93 -1.24
CA ASP A 54 -10.79 -11.24 -0.68
C ASP A 54 -9.54 -12.12 -0.51
N LYS A 55 -9.69 -13.26 0.17
CA LYS A 55 -8.60 -14.19 0.51
C LYS A 55 -7.96 -14.86 -0.71
N ILE A 56 -8.74 -15.12 -1.76
CA ILE A 56 -8.24 -15.74 -3.00
C ILE A 56 -7.30 -14.76 -3.71
N THR A 57 -7.73 -13.50 -3.81
CA THR A 57 -6.97 -12.40 -4.38
C THR A 57 -5.72 -12.12 -3.54
N THR A 58 -5.79 -12.21 -2.21
CA THR A 58 -4.62 -12.09 -1.34
C THR A 58 -3.52 -13.10 -1.70
N VAL A 59 -3.86 -14.39 -1.82
CA VAL A 59 -2.87 -15.44 -2.16
C VAL A 59 -2.40 -15.30 -3.62
N ARG A 60 -3.30 -14.95 -4.55
CA ARG A 60 -2.91 -14.69 -5.95
C ARG A 60 -1.92 -13.53 -6.06
N LEU A 61 -2.17 -12.46 -5.31
CA LEU A 61 -1.28 -11.30 -5.30
C LEU A 61 0.05 -11.65 -4.64
N TYR A 62 0.04 -12.39 -3.53
CA TYR A 62 1.25 -12.91 -2.90
C TYR A 62 2.13 -13.69 -3.89
N ASN A 63 1.57 -14.68 -4.60
CA ASN A 63 2.32 -15.48 -5.56
C ASN A 63 2.95 -14.62 -6.68
N LYS A 64 2.27 -13.55 -7.10
CA LYS A 64 2.80 -12.60 -8.09
C LYS A 64 3.90 -11.73 -7.50
N ILE A 65 3.71 -11.26 -6.27
CA ILE A 65 4.73 -10.49 -5.55
C ILE A 65 6.00 -11.33 -5.42
N GLU A 66 5.91 -12.60 -5.01
CA GLU A 66 7.10 -13.47 -4.91
C GLU A 66 7.84 -13.61 -6.25
N LYS A 67 7.11 -13.75 -7.36
CA LYS A 67 7.70 -13.79 -8.71
C LYS A 67 8.50 -12.52 -9.02
N TYR A 68 7.92 -11.35 -8.79
CA TYR A 68 8.59 -10.07 -9.05
C TYR A 68 9.70 -9.77 -8.05
N TRP A 69 9.54 -10.20 -6.80
CA TRP A 69 10.57 -10.07 -5.76
C TRP A 69 11.80 -10.91 -6.10
N HIS A 70 11.61 -12.14 -6.57
CA HIS A 70 12.70 -12.96 -7.06
C HIS A 70 13.41 -12.31 -8.26
N SER A 71 12.64 -11.72 -9.18
CA SER A 71 13.21 -10.99 -10.32
C SER A 71 14.05 -9.78 -9.86
N GLU A 72 13.64 -9.10 -8.79
CA GLU A 72 14.37 -7.98 -8.20
C GLU A 72 15.65 -8.44 -7.49
N ILE A 73 15.63 -9.57 -6.80
CA ILE A 73 16.83 -10.20 -6.22
C ILE A 73 17.85 -10.52 -7.32
N GLU A 74 17.42 -11.16 -8.42
CA GLU A 74 18.33 -11.49 -9.52
C GLU A 74 18.86 -10.24 -10.22
N ARG A 75 18.04 -9.18 -10.34
CA ARG A 75 18.49 -7.87 -10.83
C ARG A 75 19.56 -7.28 -9.92
N CYS A 76 19.38 -7.34 -8.60
CA CYS A 76 20.35 -6.84 -7.63
C CYS A 76 21.69 -7.59 -7.72
N LYS A 77 21.66 -8.93 -7.83
CA LYS A 77 22.88 -9.74 -8.02
C LYS A 77 23.65 -9.35 -9.27
N GLN A 78 22.96 -9.09 -10.38
CA GLN A 78 23.62 -8.61 -11.60
C GLN A 78 24.24 -7.22 -11.44
N MET A 79 23.64 -6.34 -10.62
CA MET A 79 24.20 -5.02 -10.33
C MET A 79 25.48 -5.12 -9.49
N ILE A 80 25.54 -6.07 -8.54
CA ILE A 80 26.75 -6.36 -7.77
C ILE A 80 27.89 -6.80 -8.71
N GLU A 81 27.64 -7.73 -9.63
CA GLU A 81 28.65 -8.20 -10.60
C GLU A 81 29.17 -7.08 -11.53
N GLN A 82 28.36 -6.04 -11.76
CA GLN A 82 28.68 -4.91 -12.63
C GLN A 82 29.17 -3.67 -11.87
N ALA A 83 29.26 -3.73 -10.54
CA ALA A 83 29.64 -2.60 -9.71
C ALA A 83 31.05 -2.12 -10.07
N ALA A 84 31.21 -0.80 -10.24
CA ALA A 84 32.47 -0.22 -10.70
C ALA A 84 33.44 0.09 -9.55
N GLY A 85 32.97 0.05 -8.31
CA GLY A 85 33.79 0.34 -7.13
C GLY A 85 33.28 -0.31 -5.84
N GLU A 86 34.20 -0.47 -4.88
CA GLU A 86 33.98 -1.19 -3.62
C GLU A 86 32.80 -0.63 -2.80
N GLN A 87 32.58 0.69 -2.81
CA GLN A 87 31.46 1.29 -2.06
C GLN A 87 30.10 0.94 -2.66
N GLU A 88 30.00 0.93 -3.99
CA GLU A 88 28.76 0.60 -4.70
C GLU A 88 28.41 -0.88 -4.54
N GLU A 89 29.42 -1.75 -4.53
CA GLU A 89 29.29 -3.17 -4.25
C GLU A 89 28.70 -3.41 -2.84
N ILE A 90 29.28 -2.78 -1.81
CA ILE A 90 28.80 -2.86 -0.42
C ILE A 90 27.34 -2.40 -0.31
N ASP A 91 26.98 -1.30 -0.98
CA ASP A 91 25.61 -0.76 -0.94
C ASP A 91 24.61 -1.75 -1.57
N PHE A 92 24.96 -2.40 -2.68
CA PHE A 92 24.13 -3.44 -3.29
C PHE A 92 24.08 -4.73 -2.48
N GLU A 93 25.16 -5.13 -1.80
CA GLU A 93 25.18 -6.28 -0.91
C GLU A 93 24.22 -6.09 0.27
N ASN A 94 24.26 -4.93 0.93
CA ASN A 94 23.33 -4.59 2.01
C ASN A 94 21.87 -4.59 1.55
N TYR A 95 21.62 -4.07 0.34
CA TYR A 95 20.29 -4.09 -0.25
C TYR A 95 19.83 -5.51 -0.59
N LEU A 96 20.73 -6.37 -1.09
CA LEU A 96 20.44 -7.78 -1.37
C LEU A 96 20.11 -8.55 -0.08
N GLU A 97 20.90 -8.38 0.98
CA GLU A 97 20.63 -8.98 2.29
C GLU A 97 19.24 -8.58 2.79
N TRP A 98 18.92 -7.28 2.72
CA TRP A 98 17.58 -6.80 3.08
C TRP A 98 16.48 -7.45 2.23
N LEU A 99 16.67 -7.59 0.91
CA LEU A 99 15.69 -8.21 0.02
C LEU A 99 15.43 -9.68 0.38
N GLU A 100 16.49 -10.43 0.69
CA GLU A 100 16.44 -11.85 1.01
C GLU A 100 15.84 -12.11 2.40
N GLU A 101 16.18 -11.29 3.38
CA GLU A 101 15.64 -11.38 4.74
C GLU A 101 14.18 -10.94 4.83
N THR A 102 13.75 -10.04 3.95
CA THR A 102 12.39 -9.49 4.00
C THR A 102 11.37 -10.61 3.88
N GLN A 103 10.62 -10.85 4.95
CA GLN A 103 9.49 -11.75 4.98
C GLN A 103 8.22 -11.02 4.55
N ARG A 104 7.55 -11.64 3.57
CA ARG A 104 6.23 -11.25 3.08
C ARG A 104 5.26 -12.35 3.47
N LEU A 105 4.24 -12.03 4.26
CA LEU A 105 3.30 -13.04 4.76
C LEU A 105 1.85 -12.68 4.44
N VAL A 106 1.09 -13.69 4.04
CA VAL A 106 -0.36 -13.62 3.93
C VAL A 106 -0.96 -13.80 5.32
N VAL A 107 -1.81 -12.85 5.74
CA VAL A 107 -2.50 -12.88 7.03
C VAL A 107 -4.00 -12.74 6.80
N VAL A 108 -4.70 -13.88 6.78
CA VAL A 108 -6.14 -13.96 6.52
C VAL A 108 -6.81 -14.93 7.49
N SER A 109 -8.06 -14.67 7.86
CA SER A 109 -8.86 -15.57 8.69
C SER A 109 -9.08 -16.93 8.01
N GLU A 110 -9.33 -17.98 8.79
CA GLU A 110 -9.64 -19.33 8.33
C GLU A 110 -11.13 -19.54 8.07
N ASP A 111 -11.48 -20.21 6.97
CA ASP A 111 -12.86 -20.64 6.67
C ASP A 111 -13.00 -22.17 6.62
N GLN A 112 -14.23 -22.65 6.83
CA GLN A 112 -14.55 -24.06 6.62
C GLN A 112 -14.37 -24.44 5.15
N ASN A 113 -13.73 -25.60 4.89
CA ASN A 113 -13.49 -26.12 3.54
C ASN A 113 -12.71 -25.18 2.60
N GLU A 114 -11.92 -24.26 3.13
CA GLU A 114 -11.15 -23.31 2.33
C GLU A 114 -10.17 -24.00 1.37
N VAL A 115 -9.52 -25.11 1.78
CA VAL A 115 -8.54 -25.82 0.94
C VAL A 115 -9.15 -26.22 -0.41
N LYS A 116 -10.37 -26.76 -0.40
CA LYS A 116 -11.11 -27.10 -1.63
C LYS A 116 -11.46 -25.86 -2.44
N THR A 117 -11.74 -24.75 -1.78
CA THR A 117 -12.01 -23.47 -2.43
C THR A 117 -10.77 -22.95 -3.14
N PHE A 118 -9.61 -22.92 -2.48
CA PHE A 118 -8.34 -22.49 -3.07
C PHE A 118 -7.89 -23.42 -4.22
N GLN A 119 -8.04 -24.73 -4.07
CA GLN A 119 -7.71 -25.70 -5.12
C GLN A 119 -8.51 -25.49 -6.42
N ARG A 120 -9.78 -25.05 -6.34
CA ARG A 120 -10.57 -24.70 -7.54
C ARG A 120 -9.98 -23.54 -8.34
N TRP A 121 -9.17 -22.72 -7.69
CA TRP A 121 -8.47 -21.59 -8.30
C TRP A 121 -6.99 -21.89 -8.59
N ASP A 122 -6.55 -23.14 -8.45
CA ASP A 122 -5.15 -23.57 -8.60
C ASP A 122 -4.22 -22.86 -7.60
N LEU A 123 -4.67 -22.74 -6.35
CA LEU A 123 -3.94 -22.11 -5.26
C LEU A 123 -3.83 -23.06 -4.06
N ASP A 124 -2.77 -22.87 -3.29
CA ASP A 124 -2.53 -23.58 -2.04
C ASP A 124 -2.47 -22.59 -0.87
N ILE A 125 -3.35 -22.78 0.12
CA ILE A 125 -3.41 -21.97 1.34
C ILE A 125 -2.67 -22.64 2.51
N GLU A 126 -2.37 -23.95 2.42
CA GLU A 126 -1.80 -24.73 3.51
C GLU A 126 -0.45 -24.19 4.01
N PRO A 127 0.50 -23.74 3.16
CA PRO A 127 1.75 -23.15 3.62
C PRO A 127 1.51 -21.91 4.49
N HIS A 128 0.57 -21.04 4.10
CA HIS A 128 0.21 -19.86 4.86
C HIS A 128 -0.44 -20.23 6.21
N ARG A 129 -1.27 -21.29 6.24
CA ARG A 129 -1.88 -21.77 7.47
C ARG A 129 -0.87 -22.33 8.46
N LYS A 130 0.15 -23.05 7.98
CA LYS A 130 1.23 -23.54 8.83
C LYS A 130 1.93 -22.39 9.56
N ILE A 131 2.16 -21.27 8.88
CA ILE A 131 2.77 -20.08 9.47
C ILE A 131 1.82 -19.38 10.45
N ILE A 132 0.58 -19.12 10.04
CA ILE A 132 -0.43 -18.42 10.86
C ILE A 132 -0.76 -19.19 12.14
N LYS A 133 -0.74 -20.52 12.08
CA LYS A 133 -1.07 -21.40 13.22
C LYS A 133 0.16 -21.93 13.95
N ASP A 134 1.37 -21.49 13.61
CA ASP A 134 2.57 -21.93 14.31
C ASP A 134 2.52 -21.40 15.75
N PRO A 135 2.43 -22.28 16.78
CA PRO A 135 2.36 -21.83 18.18
C PRO A 135 3.66 -21.16 18.66
N LYS A 136 4.75 -21.25 17.88
CA LYS A 136 6.02 -20.57 18.17
C LYS A 136 6.09 -19.15 17.63
N ARG A 137 5.13 -18.76 16.79
CA ARG A 137 5.10 -17.46 16.15
C ARG A 137 3.97 -16.61 16.70
N ASN A 138 4.24 -15.33 16.84
CA ASN A 138 3.21 -14.34 17.10
C ASN A 138 3.31 -13.26 16.02
N LEU A 139 2.58 -13.47 14.92
CA LEU A 139 2.66 -12.59 13.75
C LEU A 139 2.33 -11.14 14.08
N GLU A 140 1.51 -10.88 15.09
CA GLU A 140 1.17 -9.53 15.51
C GLU A 140 2.34 -8.83 16.22
N GLU A 141 3.04 -9.54 17.12
CA GLU A 141 4.23 -9.02 17.79
C GLU A 141 5.39 -8.91 16.79
N GLU A 142 5.66 -9.95 16.02
CA GLU A 142 6.68 -9.97 14.97
C GLU A 142 6.50 -8.82 13.95
N PHE A 143 5.25 -8.48 13.61
CA PHE A 143 4.98 -7.37 12.71
C PHE A 143 5.03 -6.00 13.41
N LYS A 144 5.03 -5.91 14.74
CA LYS A 144 5.26 -4.66 15.47
C LYS A 144 6.74 -4.37 15.74
N GLU A 145 7.57 -5.40 15.88
CA GLU A 145 9.00 -5.26 16.13
C GLU A 145 9.75 -4.67 14.93
N ASP A 146 10.33 -3.49 15.04
CA ASP A 146 10.88 -2.73 13.90
C ASP A 146 11.96 -3.48 13.10
N ASP A 147 12.88 -4.12 13.80
CA ASP A 147 14.01 -4.83 13.20
C ASP A 147 13.63 -6.25 12.72
N HIS A 148 12.40 -6.68 12.96
CA HIS A 148 11.98 -8.03 12.58
C HIS A 148 11.84 -8.17 11.05
N PRO A 149 12.31 -9.28 10.45
CA PRO A 149 12.28 -9.49 9.00
C PRO A 149 10.87 -9.48 8.40
N PHE A 150 9.82 -9.68 9.21
CA PHE A 150 8.42 -9.54 8.77
C PHE A 150 8.05 -8.08 8.50
N ARG A 151 8.30 -7.66 7.25
CA ARG A 151 8.14 -6.27 6.81
C ARG A 151 6.92 -6.05 5.92
N VAL A 152 6.35 -7.09 5.29
CA VAL A 152 5.18 -6.94 4.40
C VAL A 152 4.06 -7.88 4.77
N ALA A 153 2.93 -7.33 5.21
CA ALA A 153 1.71 -8.07 5.48
C ALA A 153 0.69 -7.92 4.34
N ILE A 154 0.17 -9.04 3.85
CA ILE A 154 -0.88 -9.05 2.82
C ILE A 154 -2.16 -9.58 3.47
N VAL A 155 -3.14 -8.70 3.63
CA VAL A 155 -4.37 -8.92 4.41
C VAL A 155 -5.62 -8.77 3.54
N CYS A 156 -6.77 -9.17 4.08
CA CYS A 156 -8.09 -8.91 3.49
C CYS A 156 -9.00 -8.14 4.45
N ALA A 157 -9.31 -8.74 5.60
CA ALA A 157 -10.12 -8.12 6.66
C ALA A 157 -9.37 -8.06 8.01
N MET A 158 -8.48 -9.03 8.24
CA MET A 158 -7.58 -9.05 9.38
C MET A 158 -6.78 -7.74 9.44
N TRP A 159 -6.54 -7.25 10.65
CA TRP A 159 -5.72 -6.08 10.93
C TRP A 159 -6.23 -4.73 10.41
N LEU A 160 -7.39 -4.69 9.73
CA LEU A 160 -8.09 -3.43 9.44
C LEU A 160 -8.64 -2.78 10.70
N THR A 161 -9.03 -3.58 11.70
CA THR A 161 -9.59 -3.11 12.98
C THR A 161 -8.83 -3.67 14.19
N GLY A 162 -8.46 -2.82 15.15
CA GLY A 162 -7.83 -3.22 16.42
C GLY A 162 -6.33 -3.46 16.36
N PHE A 163 -5.75 -3.63 15.18
CA PHE A 163 -4.31 -3.76 14.99
C PHE A 163 -3.66 -2.41 14.68
N ASP A 164 -2.52 -2.16 15.31
CA ASP A 164 -1.80 -0.90 15.22
C ASP A 164 -0.30 -1.10 15.28
N VAL A 165 0.43 -0.44 14.37
CA VAL A 165 1.85 -0.63 14.13
C VAL A 165 2.44 0.73 13.82
N GLU A 166 3.30 1.23 14.69
CA GLU A 166 3.84 2.58 14.58
C GLU A 166 4.79 2.70 13.38
N SER A 167 5.61 1.67 13.17
CA SER A 167 6.52 1.53 12.02
C SER A 167 5.84 1.21 10.68
N LEU A 168 4.50 1.13 10.62
CA LEU A 168 3.80 0.98 9.35
C LEU A 168 3.92 2.25 8.51
N ALA A 169 4.82 2.24 7.53
CA ALA A 169 5.12 3.39 6.70
C ALA A 169 4.21 3.51 5.47
N THR A 170 3.87 2.38 4.84
CA THR A 170 3.06 2.38 3.61
C THR A 170 1.89 1.41 3.68
N MET A 171 0.70 1.88 3.29
CA MET A 171 -0.46 1.02 3.08
C MET A 171 -0.89 1.03 1.61
N TYR A 172 -0.99 -0.15 1.02
CA TYR A 172 -1.49 -0.37 -0.33
C TYR A 172 -2.93 -0.87 -0.24
N ILE A 173 -3.86 -0.18 -0.88
CA ILE A 173 -5.29 -0.48 -0.79
C ILE A 173 -5.80 -0.95 -2.15
N ASP A 174 -6.21 -2.22 -2.19
CA ASP A 174 -6.89 -2.85 -3.31
C ASP A 174 -8.24 -3.47 -2.88
N LYS A 175 -8.95 -2.81 -1.95
CA LYS A 175 -10.30 -3.19 -1.51
C LYS A 175 -11.23 -1.99 -1.56
N PRO A 176 -12.38 -2.08 -2.26
CA PRO A 176 -13.44 -1.09 -2.15
C PRO A 176 -14.00 -1.05 -0.72
N MET A 177 -13.99 0.11 -0.08
CA MET A 177 -14.43 0.32 1.30
C MET A 177 -15.24 1.60 1.44
N LYS A 178 -16.09 1.64 2.47
CA LYS A 178 -16.82 2.85 2.81
C LYS A 178 -15.89 3.89 3.45
N MET A 179 -16.27 5.15 3.32
CA MET A 179 -15.51 6.30 3.81
C MET A 179 -15.05 6.20 5.26
N HIS A 180 -15.94 5.83 6.19
CA HIS A 180 -15.62 5.73 7.60
C HIS A 180 -14.59 4.62 7.87
N THR A 181 -14.74 3.46 7.21
CA THR A 181 -13.79 2.35 7.30
C THR A 181 -12.43 2.78 6.74
N LEU A 182 -12.43 3.41 5.55
CA LEU A 182 -11.21 3.90 4.91
C LEU A 182 -10.48 4.92 5.79
N MET A 183 -11.17 5.90 6.36
CA MET A 183 -10.57 6.90 7.26
C MET A 183 -9.98 6.25 8.52
N GLN A 184 -10.69 5.29 9.12
CA GLN A 184 -10.18 4.55 10.27
C GLN A 184 -8.94 3.73 9.93
N THR A 185 -8.88 3.17 8.72
CA THR A 185 -7.74 2.41 8.24
C THR A 185 -6.54 3.32 7.94
N ILE A 186 -6.74 4.44 7.24
CA ILE A 186 -5.67 5.40 6.89
C ILE A 186 -5.09 6.08 8.14
N ALA A 187 -5.94 6.50 9.08
CA ALA A 187 -5.49 7.21 10.28
C ALA A 187 -4.48 6.40 11.12
N ARG A 188 -4.51 5.07 11.02
CA ARG A 188 -3.57 4.18 11.73
C ARG A 188 -2.18 4.17 11.11
N ALA A 189 -2.09 4.26 9.79
CA ALA A 189 -0.80 4.40 9.12
C ALA A 189 -0.11 5.74 9.44
N ASN A 190 -0.80 6.72 10.04
CA ASN A 190 -0.25 8.04 10.36
C ASN A 190 0.24 8.19 11.81
N ARG A 191 0.55 7.10 12.50
CA ARG A 191 1.25 7.19 13.79
C ARG A 191 2.67 7.72 13.61
N VAL A 192 3.08 8.60 14.53
CA VAL A 192 4.43 9.16 14.59
C VAL A 192 5.40 8.06 15.00
N HIS A 193 6.50 7.93 14.27
CA HIS A 193 7.56 6.97 14.54
C HIS A 193 8.91 7.58 14.14
N GLU A 194 9.99 7.19 14.81
CA GLU A 194 11.34 7.67 14.45
C GLU A 194 11.68 7.22 13.02
N GLY A 195 12.27 8.12 12.22
CA GLY A 195 12.54 7.89 10.80
C GLY A 195 11.31 7.92 9.86
N LYS A 196 10.09 8.11 10.39
CA LYS A 196 8.85 8.17 9.60
C LYS A 196 8.28 9.58 9.60
N HIS A 197 8.40 10.27 8.47
CA HIS A 197 7.85 11.62 8.30
C HIS A 197 6.32 11.63 8.12
N ASN A 198 5.77 10.61 7.45
CA ASN A 198 4.36 10.50 7.14
C ASN A 198 3.96 9.04 6.85
N GLY A 199 2.67 8.73 7.00
CA GLY A 199 2.10 7.49 6.45
C GLY A 199 1.76 7.67 4.97
N LEU A 200 2.28 6.80 4.10
CA LEU A 200 1.91 6.81 2.68
C LEU A 200 0.75 5.85 2.40
N ILE A 201 -0.26 6.33 1.68
CA ILE A 201 -1.35 5.51 1.17
C ILE A 201 -1.24 5.42 -0.35
N VAL A 202 -1.14 4.19 -0.86
CA VAL A 202 -1.18 3.88 -2.30
C VAL A 202 -2.51 3.20 -2.59
N ASP A 203 -3.29 3.78 -3.49
CA ASP A 203 -4.66 3.34 -3.79
C ASP A 203 -4.78 2.87 -5.24
N TYR A 204 -5.03 1.58 -5.43
CA TYR A 204 -5.17 0.96 -6.74
C TYR A 204 -6.62 0.98 -7.27
N ASN A 205 -7.59 1.43 -6.47
CA ASN A 205 -9.01 1.45 -6.82
C ASN A 205 -9.61 2.85 -6.99
N GLY A 206 -8.82 3.92 -6.79
CA GLY A 206 -9.28 5.31 -6.95
C GLY A 206 -10.24 5.79 -5.87
N MET A 207 -10.29 5.09 -4.74
CA MET A 207 -11.05 5.43 -3.55
C MET A 207 -10.61 6.73 -2.89
N VAL A 208 -9.31 7.04 -2.88
CA VAL A 208 -8.74 8.23 -2.22
C VAL A 208 -9.22 9.51 -2.90
N LYS A 209 -9.43 9.49 -4.23
CA LYS A 209 -10.05 10.61 -4.96
C LYS A 209 -11.48 10.86 -4.49
N SER A 210 -12.25 9.79 -4.34
CA SER A 210 -13.63 9.87 -3.81
C SER A 210 -13.66 10.34 -2.36
N LEU A 211 -12.70 9.91 -1.55
CA LEU A 211 -12.53 10.35 -0.18
C LEU A 211 -12.18 11.85 -0.10
N ARG A 212 -11.21 12.31 -0.89
CA ARG A 212 -10.80 13.72 -0.96
C ARG A 212 -11.96 14.63 -1.33
N LYS A 213 -12.70 14.29 -2.39
CA LYS A 213 -13.92 15.03 -2.80
C LYS A 213 -14.92 15.15 -1.65
N ALA A 214 -15.17 14.07 -0.92
CA ALA A 214 -16.10 14.12 0.19
C ALA A 214 -15.57 14.88 1.41
N LEU A 215 -14.27 14.79 1.70
CA LEU A 215 -13.66 15.57 2.78
C LEU A 215 -13.67 17.06 2.49
N ALA A 216 -13.53 17.49 1.23
CA ALA A 216 -13.72 18.87 0.81
C ALA A 216 -15.10 19.41 1.23
N ILE A 217 -16.16 18.65 0.98
CA ILE A 217 -17.54 19.03 1.35
C ILE A 217 -17.67 19.26 2.87
N TYR A 218 -16.94 18.49 3.68
CA TYR A 218 -16.93 18.66 5.15
C TYR A 218 -16.00 19.79 5.62
N ALA A 219 -14.84 19.98 4.99
CA ALA A 219 -13.84 20.98 5.35
C ALA A 219 -14.27 22.41 5.01
N VAL A 220 -15.09 22.58 3.97
CA VAL A 220 -15.63 23.89 3.54
C VAL A 220 -16.74 24.41 4.49
N GLY A 221 -17.16 23.60 5.48
CA GLY A 221 -18.20 23.98 6.44
C GLY A 221 -19.61 23.83 5.83
N ARG A 222 -20.57 23.38 6.64
CA ARG A 222 -21.97 23.29 6.19
C ARG A 222 -22.44 24.67 5.71
N PRO A 223 -23.13 24.77 4.55
CA PRO A 223 -23.84 26.00 4.21
C PRO A 223 -24.86 26.27 5.33
N GLN A 224 -24.97 27.52 5.78
CA GLN A 224 -26.07 27.94 6.65
C GLN A 224 -27.40 27.69 5.93
N GLU A 225 -28.44 27.29 6.68
CA GLU A 225 -29.79 27.09 6.16
C GLU A 225 -30.26 28.37 5.41
N GLY A 226 -30.31 28.30 4.09
CA GLY A 226 -30.73 29.42 3.24
C GLY A 226 -30.01 29.49 1.89
N ASP A 227 -28.79 28.96 1.79
CA ASP A 227 -28.09 28.90 0.51
C ASP A 227 -28.55 27.66 -0.27
N THR A 228 -29.32 27.91 -1.33
CA THR A 228 -29.41 26.94 -2.43
C THR A 228 -27.99 26.66 -2.91
N PRO A 229 -27.53 25.40 -2.95
CA PRO A 229 -26.29 25.10 -3.61
C PRO A 229 -26.54 25.33 -5.10
N GLU A 230 -26.14 26.51 -5.60
CA GLU A 230 -25.71 26.58 -6.99
C GLU A 230 -24.69 25.46 -7.15
N SER A 231 -24.89 24.67 -8.21
CA SER A 231 -24.07 23.55 -8.64
C SER A 231 -22.59 23.91 -8.63
N GLY A 232 -21.98 23.83 -7.44
CA GLY A 232 -20.57 24.05 -7.21
C GLY A 232 -19.85 22.82 -7.69
N ASP A 233 -19.00 23.00 -8.69
CA ASP A 233 -18.18 21.95 -9.25
C ASP A 233 -17.57 21.10 -8.13
N GLU A 234 -17.65 19.78 -8.32
CA GLU A 234 -17.01 18.74 -7.49
C GLU A 234 -15.48 18.83 -7.55
N GLN A 235 -14.90 19.98 -7.18
CA GLN A 235 -13.48 20.20 -7.25
C GLN A 235 -12.81 19.51 -6.08
N ASP A 236 -11.88 18.64 -6.42
CA ASP A 236 -11.03 17.95 -5.49
C ASP A 236 -10.16 18.99 -4.74
N PRO A 237 -10.08 18.96 -3.40
CA PRO A 237 -9.39 20.00 -2.62
C PRO A 237 -7.87 20.05 -2.84
N VAL A 238 -7.29 19.02 -3.47
CA VAL A 238 -5.88 19.05 -3.88
C VAL A 238 -5.81 19.67 -5.27
N PRO A 239 -4.94 20.68 -5.50
CA PRO A 239 -4.79 21.29 -6.81
C PRO A 239 -4.46 20.23 -7.87
N LEU A 240 -4.92 20.44 -9.10
CA LEU A 240 -4.62 19.55 -10.23
C LEU A 240 -3.10 19.43 -10.40
N GLU A 241 -2.65 18.25 -10.84
CA GLU A 241 -1.22 17.95 -11.00
C GLU A 241 -0.50 19.00 -11.86
N ASP A 242 -1.15 19.49 -12.93
CA ASP A 242 -0.63 20.55 -13.78
C ASP A 242 -0.44 21.89 -13.02
N SER A 243 -1.38 22.23 -12.13
CA SER A 243 -1.30 23.43 -11.29
C SER A 243 -0.16 23.33 -10.26
N LEU A 244 0.03 22.15 -9.67
CA LEU A 244 1.14 21.90 -8.73
C LEU A 244 2.50 21.95 -9.43
N LEU A 245 2.59 21.44 -10.66
CA LEU A 245 3.80 21.52 -11.47
C LEU A 245 4.16 22.97 -11.81
N ASP A 246 3.16 23.80 -12.12
CA ASP A 246 3.39 25.21 -12.42
C ASP A 246 3.79 26.00 -11.16
N GLU A 247 3.13 25.78 -10.02
CA GLU A 247 3.56 26.34 -8.73
C GLU A 247 4.98 25.89 -8.34
N TYR A 248 5.32 24.61 -8.57
CA TYR A 248 6.66 24.09 -8.30
C TYR A 248 7.70 24.75 -9.21
N LYS A 249 7.41 24.94 -10.50
CA LYS A 249 8.29 25.68 -11.43
C LYS A 249 8.48 27.12 -10.99
N GLU A 250 7.40 27.80 -10.58
CA GLU A 250 7.47 29.19 -10.08
C GLU A 250 8.34 29.28 -8.82
N ALA A 251 8.15 28.37 -7.87
CA ALA A 251 8.97 28.29 -6.66
C ALA A 251 10.45 28.01 -6.99
N LEU A 252 10.71 27.12 -7.94
CA LEU A 252 12.06 26.79 -8.38
C LEU A 252 12.72 27.98 -9.08
N GLN A 253 11.98 28.70 -9.92
CA GLN A 253 12.44 29.94 -10.55
C GLN A 253 12.74 31.02 -9.51
N ALA A 254 11.87 31.21 -8.51
CA ALA A 254 12.10 32.18 -7.44
C ALA A 254 13.37 31.85 -6.62
N CYS A 255 13.63 30.57 -6.36
CA CYS A 255 14.87 30.12 -5.72
C CYS A 255 16.10 30.39 -6.60
N VAL A 256 16.02 30.08 -7.91
CA VAL A 256 17.09 30.36 -8.87
C VAL A 256 17.39 31.86 -8.92
N ASP A 257 16.37 32.71 -9.04
CA ASP A 257 16.50 34.17 -9.08
C ASP A 257 17.11 34.72 -7.78
N HIS A 258 16.74 34.15 -6.62
CA HIS A 258 17.29 34.54 -5.33
C HIS A 258 18.77 34.15 -5.19
N LEU A 259 19.14 32.95 -5.63
CA LEU A 259 20.54 32.48 -5.62
C LEU A 259 21.41 33.27 -6.62
N ALA A 260 20.87 33.62 -7.78
CA ALA A 260 21.51 34.50 -8.74
C ALA A 260 21.71 35.92 -8.16
N TYR A 261 20.72 36.46 -7.44
CA TYR A 261 20.84 37.73 -6.72
C TYR A 261 21.95 37.69 -5.65
N LEU A 262 22.17 36.53 -5.01
CA LEU A 262 23.27 36.31 -4.07
C LEU A 262 24.63 36.06 -4.75
N GLY A 263 24.68 36.05 -6.08
CA GLY A 263 25.92 35.92 -6.86
C GLY A 263 26.37 34.49 -7.13
N TYR A 264 25.51 33.49 -6.94
CA TYR A 264 25.80 32.12 -7.32
C TYR A 264 25.45 31.90 -8.80
N ASP A 265 26.36 31.26 -9.56
CA ASP A 265 26.13 30.86 -10.94
C ASP A 265 25.49 29.47 -10.97
N LEU A 266 24.34 29.36 -11.64
CA LEU A 266 23.50 28.16 -11.69
C LEU A 266 23.42 27.57 -13.12
N SER A 267 24.33 27.97 -14.01
CA SER A 267 24.46 27.45 -15.38
C SER A 267 24.78 25.96 -15.43
#